data_AF-A0A955JAK2-F1
#
_entry.id   AF-A0A955JAK2-F1
#
_cell.length_a   1.000
_cell.length_b   1.000
_cell.length_c   1.000
_cell.angle_alpha   90.00
_cell.angle_beta   90.00
_cell.angle_gamma   90.00
#
_symmetry.space_group_name_H-M   'P 1'
#
loop_
_entity.id
_entity.type
_entity.pdbx_description
1 polymer ?
#
loop_
_entity_poly.entity_id
_entity_poly.type
_entity_poly.pdbx_seq_one_letter_code
_entity_poly.pdbx_strand_id
1 'polypeptide(L)'
;MAQSKPRALLLRVDPTDGTPLFEQVGGQVKKAVAEGRAHPGDRLPSVRELARQLGIHPNTVVKAYDVLEAQGWIVRRHGAGCFVAERPEASAPPPRDSLEAEFERLVMDALHEGATPAALRAALEAALKRCKHAQVGR
;
A
#
# COMPACT_ATOMS: atom_id res chain seq x y z
N MET A 1 -27.31 -6.90 -14.04
CA MET A 1 -25.90 -6.51 -14.25
C MET A 1 -25.68 -5.17 -13.56
N ALA A 2 -25.14 -5.20 -12.34
CA ALA A 2 -25.07 -4.03 -11.48
C ALA A 2 -23.85 -3.18 -11.84
N GLN A 3 -24.08 -2.01 -12.44
CA GLN A 3 -23.06 -0.98 -12.64
C GLN A 3 -22.69 -0.40 -11.27
N SER A 4 -21.62 -0.92 -10.66
CA SER A 4 -21.11 -0.38 -9.39
C SER A 4 -20.45 0.98 -9.66
N LYS A 5 -21.10 2.06 -9.25
CA LYS A 5 -20.54 3.43 -9.29
C LYS A 5 -19.19 3.41 -8.54
N PRO A 6 -18.15 4.13 -9.03
CA PRO A 6 -16.88 4.18 -8.32
C PRO A 6 -17.11 4.79 -6.93
N ARG A 7 -16.87 4.02 -5.88
CA ARG A 7 -16.76 4.56 -4.52
C ARG A 7 -15.56 5.50 -4.52
N ALA A 8 -15.80 6.77 -4.21
CA ALA A 8 -14.76 7.79 -4.24
C ALA A 8 -13.67 7.45 -3.22
N LEU A 9 -12.51 7.01 -3.71
CA LEU A 9 -11.30 6.90 -2.91
C LEU A 9 -10.81 8.31 -2.58
N LEU A 10 -10.98 8.71 -1.31
CA LEU A 10 -10.43 9.96 -0.80
C LEU A 10 -8.94 9.74 -0.47
N LEU A 11 -8.08 10.08 -1.42
CA LEU A 11 -6.62 10.04 -1.28
C LEU A 11 -6.08 11.47 -1.14
N ARG A 12 -4.95 11.65 -0.44
CA ARG A 12 -4.24 12.93 -0.28
C ARG A 12 -2.75 12.73 -0.32
N VAL A 13 -2.01 13.57 -1.03
CA VAL A 13 -0.55 13.45 -1.13
C VAL A 13 0.13 14.69 -0.58
N ASP A 14 1.32 14.53 -0.02
CA ASP A 14 2.15 15.60 0.50
C ASP A 14 3.53 15.57 -0.19
N PRO A 15 3.81 16.50 -1.12
CA PRO A 15 5.11 16.58 -1.79
C PRO A 15 6.29 16.86 -0.86
N THR A 16 6.04 17.30 0.38
CA THR A 16 7.08 17.69 1.35
C THR A 16 7.49 16.57 2.31
N ASP A 17 6.74 15.47 2.34
CA ASP A 17 6.92 14.33 3.27
C ASP A 17 8.13 13.43 2.92
N GLY A 18 8.99 13.81 1.97
CA GLY A 18 10.19 13.06 1.56
C GLY A 18 9.92 11.73 0.84
N THR A 19 8.76 11.12 1.04
CA THR A 19 8.30 9.92 0.35
C THR A 19 7.89 10.24 -1.09
N PRO A 20 8.33 9.50 -2.11
CA PRO A 20 7.90 9.71 -3.49
C PRO A 20 6.37 9.66 -3.64
N LEU A 21 5.79 10.60 -4.40
CA LEU A 21 4.33 10.73 -4.57
C LEU A 21 3.64 9.44 -5.06
N PHE A 22 4.29 8.66 -5.92
CA PHE A 22 3.72 7.41 -6.41
C PHE A 22 3.60 6.35 -5.28
N GLU A 23 4.52 6.34 -4.33
CA GLU A 23 4.49 5.46 -3.16
C GLU A 23 3.41 5.89 -2.18
N GLN A 24 3.22 7.20 -1.99
CA GLN A 24 2.13 7.74 -1.17
C GLN A 24 0.75 7.36 -1.73
N VAL A 25 0.57 7.44 -3.05
CA VAL A 25 -0.67 6.99 -3.72
C VAL A 25 -0.87 5.49 -3.53
N GLY A 26 0.16 4.69 -3.83
CA GLY A 26 0.11 3.24 -3.67
C GLY A 26 -0.20 2.81 -2.24
N GLY A 27 0.47 3.41 -1.26
CA GLY A 27 0.27 3.13 0.16
C GLY A 27 -1.16 3.43 0.63
N GLN A 28 -1.75 4.54 0.18
CA GLN A 28 -3.13 4.86 0.57
C GLN A 28 -4.18 3.98 -0.12
N VAL A 29 -3.95 3.53 -1.35
CA VAL A 29 -4.83 2.54 -1.99
C VAL A 29 -4.79 1.23 -1.21
N LYS A 30 -3.59 0.73 -0.86
CA LYS A 30 -3.44 -0.47 -0.02
C LYS A 30 -4.12 -0.32 1.32
N LYS A 31 -3.95 0.84 1.97
CA LYS A 31 -4.61 1.17 3.24
C LYS A 31 -6.13 1.19 3.10
N ALA A 32 -6.67 1.75 2.02
CA ALA A 32 -8.11 1.75 1.77
C ALA A 32 -8.67 0.34 1.58
N VAL A 33 -7.92 -0.56 0.95
CA VAL A 33 -8.29 -1.98 0.85
C VAL A 33 -8.21 -2.67 2.22
N ALA A 34 -7.13 -2.45 2.97
CA ALA A 34 -6.96 -3.03 4.31
C ALA A 34 -8.01 -2.58 5.32
N GLU A 35 -8.48 -1.34 5.22
CA GLU A 35 -9.54 -0.76 6.06
C GLU A 35 -10.96 -1.07 5.57
N GLY A 36 -11.12 -1.90 4.51
CA GLY A 36 -12.44 -2.24 3.94
C GLY A 36 -13.16 -1.06 3.29
N ARG A 37 -12.47 0.04 2.98
CA ARG A 37 -13.03 1.19 2.22
C ARG A 37 -13.09 0.92 0.72
N ALA A 38 -12.26 0.00 0.23
CA ALA A 38 -12.28 -0.51 -1.13
C ALA A 38 -12.26 -2.04 -1.10
N HIS A 39 -13.18 -2.66 -1.82
CA HIS A 39 -13.36 -4.11 -1.83
C HIS A 39 -12.83 -4.70 -3.14
N PRO A 40 -12.46 -5.99 -3.16
CA PRO A 40 -12.25 -6.72 -4.40
C PRO A 40 -13.35 -6.46 -5.43
N GLY A 41 -12.95 -6.19 -6.67
CA GLY A 41 -13.87 -5.86 -7.76
C GLY A 41 -14.33 -4.40 -7.79
N ASP A 42 -14.04 -3.58 -6.77
CA ASP A 42 -14.32 -2.14 -6.84
C ASP A 42 -13.47 -1.49 -7.93
N ARG A 43 -14.11 -0.60 -8.70
CA ARG A 43 -13.43 0.17 -9.74
C ARG A 43 -12.65 1.32 -9.12
N LEU A 44 -11.36 1.38 -9.44
CA LEU A 44 -10.50 2.50 -9.09
C LEU A 44 -10.73 3.69 -10.06
N PRO A 45 -10.49 4.93 -9.62
CA PRO A 45 -10.47 6.07 -10.52
C PRO A 45 -9.48 5.85 -11.65
N SER A 46 -9.79 6.36 -12.85
CA SER A 46 -8.82 6.36 -13.93
C SER A 46 -7.59 7.22 -13.58
N VAL A 47 -6.47 6.96 -14.27
CA VAL A 47 -5.23 7.73 -14.12
C VAL A 47 -5.49 9.24 -14.20
N ARG A 48 -6.28 9.67 -15.18
CA ARG A 48 -6.60 11.09 -15.40
C ARG A 48 -7.51 11.65 -14.31
N GLU A 49 -8.50 10.89 -13.86
CA GLU A 49 -9.39 11.33 -12.77
C GLU A 49 -8.62 11.49 -11.46
N LEU A 50 -7.79 10.51 -11.11
CA LEU A 50 -7.04 10.55 -9.86
C LEU A 50 -5.97 11.65 -9.88
N ALA A 51 -5.26 11.81 -11.00
CA ALA A 51 -4.28 12.87 -11.17
C ALA A 51 -4.92 14.26 -10.97
N ARG A 52 -6.13 14.47 -11.53
CA ARG A 52 -6.89 15.71 -11.35
C ARG A 52 -7.37 15.90 -9.92
N GLN A 53 -7.83 14.84 -9.25
CA GLN A 53 -8.26 14.91 -7.84
C GLN A 53 -7.11 15.26 -6.89
N LEU A 54 -5.92 14.72 -7.17
CA LEU A 54 -4.73 14.92 -6.34
C LEU A 54 -3.88 16.13 -6.74
N GLY A 55 -4.14 16.74 -7.90
CA GLY A 55 -3.32 17.82 -8.43
C GLY A 55 -1.89 17.41 -8.80
N ILE A 56 -1.68 16.16 -9.22
CA ILE A 56 -0.35 15.61 -9.55
C ILE A 56 -0.22 15.22 -11.03
N HIS A 57 1.02 15.04 -11.47
CA HIS A 57 1.31 14.60 -12.84
C HIS A 57 0.74 13.18 -13.12
N PRO A 58 0.05 12.94 -14.26
CA PRO A 58 -0.54 11.64 -14.58
C PRO A 58 0.45 10.47 -14.55
N ASN A 59 1.70 10.67 -14.98
CA ASN A 59 2.72 9.62 -14.95
C ASN A 59 3.02 9.11 -13.53
N THR A 60 2.83 9.95 -12.51
CA THR A 60 2.97 9.53 -11.10
C THR A 60 1.91 8.51 -10.73
N VAL A 61 0.67 8.72 -11.19
CA VAL A 61 -0.44 7.78 -10.98
C VAL A 61 -0.24 6.50 -11.80
N VAL A 62 0.24 6.62 -13.05
CA VAL A 62 0.62 5.45 -13.86
C VAL A 62 1.61 4.59 -13.11
N LYS A 63 2.72 5.18 -12.62
CA LYS A 63 3.74 4.46 -11.85
C LYS A 63 3.18 3.82 -10.59
N ALA A 64 2.30 4.52 -9.86
CA ALA A 64 1.64 3.95 -8.68
C ALA A 64 0.79 2.72 -9.03
N TYR A 65 0.01 2.80 -10.12
CA TYR A 65 -0.84 1.70 -10.58
C TYR A 65 -0.01 0.53 -11.12
N ASP A 66 1.09 0.79 -11.83
CA ASP A 66 2.02 -0.26 -12.28
C ASP A 66 2.59 -1.05 -11.10
N VAL A 67 3.05 -0.35 -10.06
CA VAL A 67 3.58 -0.98 -8.84
C VAL A 67 2.49 -1.78 -8.12
N LEU A 68 1.28 -1.23 -7.99
CA LEU A 68 0.15 -1.92 -7.37
C LEU A 68 -0.28 -3.16 -8.15
N GLU A 69 -0.27 -3.11 -9.49
CA GLU A 69 -0.60 -4.27 -10.33
C GLU A 69 0.48 -5.34 -10.22
N ALA A 70 1.77 -4.96 -10.30
CA ALA A 70 2.88 -5.88 -10.11
C ALA A 70 2.86 -6.59 -8.74
N GLN A 71 2.30 -5.93 -7.72
CA GLN A 71 2.14 -6.46 -6.36
C GLN A 71 0.79 -7.17 -6.13
N GLY A 72 -0.04 -7.32 -7.17
CA GLY A 72 -1.33 -8.01 -7.12
C GLY A 72 -2.40 -7.31 -6.27
N TRP A 73 -2.30 -5.99 -6.07
CA TRP A 73 -3.33 -5.21 -5.36
C TRP A 73 -4.47 -4.81 -6.29
N ILE A 74 -4.18 -4.64 -7.58
CA ILE A 74 -5.13 -4.18 -8.59
C ILE A 74 -4.98 -5.02 -9.85
N VAL A 75 -6.02 -5.03 -10.68
CA VAL A 75 -6.01 -5.66 -12.00
C VAL A 75 -6.48 -4.65 -13.04
N ARG A 76 -5.77 -4.57 -14.17
CA ARG A 76 -6.26 -3.84 -15.35
C ARG A 76 -7.09 -4.77 -16.22
N ARG A 77 -8.32 -4.35 -16.52
CA ARG A 77 -9.19 -5.01 -17.49
C ARG A 77 -9.23 -4.16 -18.75
N HIS A 78 -8.87 -4.75 -19.89
CA HIS A 78 -8.80 -4.05 -21.17
C HIS A 78 -10.13 -3.35 -21.47
N GLY A 79 -10.08 -2.04 -21.76
CA GLY A 79 -11.26 -1.21 -22.03
C GLY A 79 -12.20 -0.91 -20.84
N ALA A 80 -12.09 -1.64 -19.73
CA ALA A 80 -12.97 -1.51 -18.57
C ALA A 80 -12.39 -0.66 -17.43
N GLY A 81 -11.06 -0.51 -17.39
CA GLY A 81 -10.35 0.29 -16.39
C GLY A 81 -9.60 -0.56 -15.38
N CYS A 82 -9.38 0.01 -14.19
CA CYS A 82 -8.60 -0.64 -13.14
C CYS A 82 -9.50 -0.99 -11.95
N PHE A 83 -9.31 -2.17 -11.38
CA PHE A 83 -10.15 -2.73 -10.33
C PHE A 83 -9.28 -3.26 -9.19
N VAL A 84 -9.78 -3.21 -7.96
CA VAL A 84 -9.13 -3.88 -6.83
C VAL A 84 -9.14 -5.38 -7.08
N ALA A 85 -7.99 -6.04 -6.92
CA ALA A 85 -7.87 -7.47 -7.15
C ALA A 85 -8.66 -8.27 -6.13
N GLU A 86 -9.23 -9.41 -6.54
CA GLU A 86 -9.63 -10.48 -5.63
C GLU A 86 -8.38 -11.11 -5.04
N ARG A 87 -7.92 -10.52 -3.94
CA ARG A 87 -6.91 -11.11 -3.09
C ARG A 87 -7.65 -11.97 -2.05
N PRO A 88 -7.26 -13.23 -1.82
CA PRO A 88 -7.76 -13.98 -0.67
C PRO A 88 -7.55 -13.11 0.59
N GLU A 89 -8.58 -13.03 1.45
CA GLU A 89 -8.58 -12.23 2.67
C GLU A 89 -7.24 -12.31 3.41
N ALA A 90 -6.68 -11.15 3.79
CA ALA A 90 -5.36 -11.00 4.39
C ALA A 90 -4.24 -11.74 3.63
N SER A 91 -3.55 -11.00 2.75
CA SER A 91 -2.37 -11.43 1.99
C SER A 91 -1.68 -12.66 2.59
N ALA A 92 -1.55 -13.73 1.79
CA ALA A 92 -0.52 -14.72 2.06
C ALA A 92 0.76 -13.98 2.47
N PRO A 93 1.44 -14.44 3.53
CA PRO A 93 2.65 -13.77 4.00
C PRO A 93 3.59 -13.59 2.81
N PRO A 94 4.35 -12.47 2.75
CA PRO A 94 5.40 -12.34 1.74
C PRO A 94 6.23 -13.63 1.70
N PRO A 95 6.72 -14.06 0.52
CA PRO A 95 7.60 -15.22 0.44
C PRO A 95 8.66 -15.09 1.53
N ARG A 96 8.83 -16.16 2.32
CA ARG A 96 9.65 -16.13 3.53
C ARG A 96 11.03 -15.50 3.28
N ASP A 97 11.66 -15.89 2.18
CA ASP A 97 12.96 -15.40 1.74
C ASP A 97 12.99 -13.88 1.47
N SER A 98 11.91 -13.31 0.93
CA SER A 98 11.81 -11.87 0.67
C SER A 98 11.68 -11.07 1.96
N LEU A 99 10.89 -11.58 2.91
CA LEU A 99 10.74 -10.97 4.23
C LEU A 99 12.03 -11.06 5.04
N GLU A 100 12.69 -12.23 5.02
CA GLU A 100 13.97 -12.44 5.68
C GLU A 100 15.03 -11.49 5.11
N ALA A 101 15.15 -11.37 3.79
CA ALA A 101 16.11 -10.46 3.17
C ALA A 101 15.86 -8.98 3.51
N GLU A 102 14.59 -8.56 3.62
CA GLU A 102 14.25 -7.20 4.02
C GLU A 102 14.56 -6.94 5.51
N PHE A 103 14.25 -7.92 6.35
CA PHE A 103 14.53 -7.85 7.78
C PHE A 103 16.04 -7.86 8.05
N GLU A 104 16.82 -8.67 7.32
CA GLU A 104 18.27 -8.72 7.43
C GLU A 104 18.92 -7.38 7.09
N ARG A 105 18.49 -6.71 6.01
CA ARG A 105 18.99 -5.37 5.66
C ARG A 105 18.78 -4.39 6.82
N LEU A 106 17.57 -4.35 7.36
CA LEU A 106 17.21 -3.45 8.46
C LEU A 106 18.01 -3.75 9.74
N VAL A 107 18.21 -5.03 10.06
CA VAL A 107 19.01 -5.45 11.21
C VAL A 107 20.48 -5.05 11.01
N MET A 108 21.04 -5.25 9.83
CA MET A 108 22.43 -4.88 9.52
C MET A 108 22.66 -3.37 9.66
N ASP A 109 21.76 -2.55 9.13
CA ASP A 109 21.84 -1.09 9.24
C ASP A 109 21.80 -0.66 10.71
N ALA A 110 20.85 -1.20 11.49
CA ALA A 110 20.73 -0.89 12.91
C ALA A 110 21.94 -1.34 13.73
N LEU A 111 22.53 -2.50 13.43
CA LEU A 111 23.75 -2.97 14.09
C LEU A 111 24.95 -2.06 13.79
N HIS A 112 25.09 -1.56 12.55
CA HIS A 112 26.13 -0.59 12.20
C HIS A 112 25.96 0.74 12.95
N GLU A 113 24.73 1.14 13.25
CA GLU A 113 24.41 2.30 14.08
C GLU A 113 24.59 2.04 15.59
N GLY A 114 24.99 0.83 15.98
CA GLY A 114 25.26 0.45 17.37
C GLY A 114 24.03 -0.04 18.14
N ALA A 115 22.93 -0.36 17.45
CA ALA A 115 21.79 -0.99 18.10
C ALA A 115 22.21 -2.35 18.67
N THR A 116 21.79 -2.64 19.91
CA THR A 116 22.01 -3.96 20.50
C THR A 116 20.91 -4.91 20.08
N PRO A 117 21.16 -6.24 20.06
CA PRO A 117 20.10 -7.23 19.83
C PRO A 117 18.93 -7.10 20.82
N ALA A 118 19.20 -6.63 22.05
CA ALA A 118 18.17 -6.36 23.04
C ALA A 118 17.30 -5.15 22.66
N ALA A 119 17.90 -4.06 22.18
CA ALA A 119 17.19 -2.88 21.70
C ALA A 119 16.33 -3.20 20.46
N LEU A 120 16.86 -3.99 19.52
CA LEU A 120 16.13 -4.43 18.33
C LEU A 120 14.88 -5.26 18.69
N ARG A 121 15.02 -6.23 19.62
CA ARG A 121 13.87 -7.00 20.13
C ARG A 121 12.82 -6.09 20.78
N ALA A 122 13.23 -5.18 21.65
CA ALA A 122 12.32 -4.25 22.30
C ALA A 122 11.61 -3.33 21.28
N ALA A 123 12.32 -2.86 20.26
CA ALA A 123 11.76 -2.03 19.19
C ALA A 123 10.73 -2.79 18.34
N LEU A 124 11.02 -4.05 17.97
CA LEU A 124 10.10 -4.92 17.25
C LEU A 124 8.82 -5.18 18.06
N GLU A 125 8.96 -5.52 19.35
CA GLU A 125 7.81 -5.72 20.22
C GLU A 125 6.96 -4.46 20.35
N ALA A 126 7.59 -3.29 20.52
CA ALA A 126 6.90 -2.01 20.57
C ALA A 126 6.17 -1.71 19.24
N ALA A 127 6.81 -1.98 18.10
CA ALA A 127 6.20 -1.82 16.79
C ALA A 127 4.99 -2.76 16.60
N LEU A 128 5.13 -4.03 16.95
CA LEU A 128 4.03 -5.01 16.91
C LEU A 128 2.88 -4.59 17.83
N LYS A 129 3.16 -4.06 19.03
CA LYS A 129 2.12 -3.53 19.93
C LYS A 129 1.37 -2.34 19.31
N ARG A 130 2.08 -1.40 18.67
CA ARG A 130 1.48 -0.26 17.95
C ARG A 130 0.63 -0.72 16.76
N CYS A 131 1.12 -1.68 15.97
CA CYS A 131 0.41 -2.22 14.81
C CYS A 131 -0.79 -3.07 15.20
N LYS A 132 -0.72 -3.87 16.28
CA LYS A 132 -1.87 -4.60 16.83
C LYS A 132 -2.98 -3.66 17.30
N HIS A 133 -2.63 -2.52 17.91
CA HIS A 133 -3.61 -1.49 18.24
C HIS A 133 -4.21 -0.82 17.00
N ALA A 134 -3.45 -0.71 15.91
CA ALA A 134 -3.95 -0.21 14.64
C ALA A 134 -4.85 -1.22 13.89
N GLN A 135 -4.73 -2.53 14.16
CA GLN A 135 -5.53 -3.60 13.51
C GLN A 135 -6.78 -4.04 14.30
N VAL A 136 -6.81 -3.87 15.63
CA VAL A 136 -7.94 -4.30 16.49
C VAL A 136 -8.97 -3.17 16.71
N GLY A 137 -8.68 -1.96 16.22
CA GLY A 137 -9.52 -0.77 16.39
C GLY A 137 -10.48 -0.46 15.24
N ARG A 138 -11.22 -1.44 14.69
CA ARG A 138 -12.58 -1.32 14.11
C ARG A 138 -12.98 -2.53 13.29
#